data_AF-A0A1V2H539-F1
#
_entry.id   AF-A0A1V2H539-F1
#
_cell.length_a   1.000
_cell.length_b   1.000
_cell.length_c   1.000
_cell.angle_alpha   90.00
_cell.angle_beta   90.00
_cell.angle_gamma   90.00
#
_symmetry.space_group_name_H-M   'P 1'
#
loop_
_entity.id
_entity.type
_entity.pdbx_description
1 polymer ?
#
loop_
_entity_poly.entity_id
_entity_poly.type
_entity_poly.pdbx_seq_one_letter_code
_entity_poly.pdbx_strand_id
1 'polypeptide(L)'
;MDWERQTGVRITLNGADDVAVEAAAGELRARFGNRFAVVGRRRQRSRGAIEVEGMLLVSVTASEDAGAADLLDLLYAGRAQAAAAAA
;
A
#
# COMPACT_ATOMS: atom_id res chain seq x y z
N MET A 1 19.94 3.31 18.80
CA MET A 1 18.78 3.94 18.13
C MET A 1 18.66 3.20 16.82
N ASP A 2 17.89 2.12 16.80
CA ASP A 2 17.86 1.14 15.72
C ASP A 2 16.69 1.46 14.78
N TRP A 3 16.74 2.61 14.12
CA TRP A 3 15.80 2.97 13.05
C TRP A 3 16.12 2.24 11.73
N GLU A 4 17.07 1.30 11.79
CA GLU A 4 17.65 0.65 10.62
C GLU A 4 16.69 -0.38 10.00
N ARG A 5 16.16 0.04 8.85
CA ARG A 5 15.66 -0.78 7.73
C ARG A 5 14.23 -1.31 7.84
N GLN A 6 13.26 -0.42 8.08
CA GLN A 6 11.92 -0.69 7.54
C GLN A 6 12.00 -0.67 6.01
N THR A 7 11.88 -1.85 5.40
CA THR A 7 11.90 -2.01 3.95
C THR A 7 10.48 -2.30 3.50
N GLY A 8 9.96 -1.45 2.62
CA GLY A 8 8.62 -1.65 2.09
C GLY A 8 8.63 -2.58 0.88
N VAL A 9 7.66 -3.50 0.82
CA VAL A 9 7.35 -4.31 -0.37
C VAL A 9 6.13 -3.73 -1.08
N ARG A 10 6.26 -3.49 -2.39
CA ARG A 10 5.12 -3.14 -3.23
C ARG A 10 4.40 -4.40 -3.67
N ILE A 11 3.09 -4.44 -3.49
CA ILE A 11 2.21 -5.53 -3.89
C ILE A 11 1.24 -5.00 -4.94
N THR A 12 1.11 -5.70 -6.07
CA THR A 12 0.12 -5.40 -7.10
C THR A 12 -0.85 -6.57 -7.20
N LEU A 13 -2.13 -6.29 -6.99
CA LEU A 13 -3.22 -7.23 -7.21
C LEU A 13 -3.90 -6.88 -8.54
N ASN A 14 -4.12 -7.86 -9.40
CA ASN A 14 -4.74 -7.67 -10.70
C ASN A 14 -5.73 -8.80 -10.98
N GLY A 15 -6.89 -8.46 -11.53
CA GLY A 15 -7.91 -9.42 -11.93
C GLY A 15 -9.02 -8.78 -12.76
N ALA A 16 -9.76 -9.63 -13.49
CA ALA A 16 -10.92 -9.20 -14.27
C ALA A 16 -12.18 -8.96 -13.42
N ASP A 17 -12.21 -9.50 -12.19
CA ASP A 17 -13.29 -9.31 -11.24
C ASP A 17 -12.91 -8.27 -10.20
N ASP A 18 -13.55 -7.10 -10.28
CA ASP A 18 -13.32 -5.97 -9.38
C ASP A 18 -13.55 -6.34 -7.91
N VAL A 19 -14.57 -7.16 -7.62
CA VAL A 19 -14.94 -7.55 -6.25
C VAL A 19 -13.90 -8.49 -5.66
N ALA A 20 -13.43 -9.46 -6.45
CA ALA A 20 -12.42 -10.41 -6.00
C ALA A 20 -11.08 -9.71 -5.66
N VAL A 21 -10.67 -8.73 -6.47
CA VAL A 21 -9.42 -7.99 -6.24
C VAL A 21 -9.51 -7.10 -5.00
N GLU A 22 -10.63 -6.40 -4.80
CA GLU A 22 -10.83 -5.59 -3.59
C GLU A 22 -10.96 -6.46 -2.33
N ALA A 23 -11.63 -7.62 -2.42
CA ALA A 23 -11.70 -8.58 -1.31
C ALA A 23 -10.30 -9.08 -0.93
N ALA A 24 -9.45 -9.42 -1.91
CA ALA A 24 -8.06 -9.79 -1.65
C ALA A 24 -7.27 -8.66 -0.98
N ALA A 25 -7.46 -7.40 -1.38
CA ALA A 25 -6.85 -6.25 -0.71
C ALA A 25 -7.36 -6.10 0.74
N GLY A 26 -8.66 -6.36 0.96
CA GLY A 26 -9.29 -6.38 2.29
C GLY A 26 -8.69 -7.46 3.20
N GLU A 27 -8.48 -8.67 2.68
CA GLU A 27 -7.82 -9.78 3.40
C GLU A 27 -6.37 -9.42 3.79
N LEU A 28 -5.62 -8.78 2.88
CA LEU A 28 -4.27 -8.28 3.19
C LEU A 28 -4.32 -7.23 4.30
N ARG A 29 -5.29 -6.30 4.27
CA ARG A 29 -5.46 -5.30 5.34
C ARG A 29 -5.83 -5.96 6.67
N ALA A 30 -6.73 -6.95 6.66
CA ALA A 30 -7.11 -7.69 7.86
C ALA A 30 -5.93 -8.45 8.48
N ARG A 31 -5.07 -9.04 7.63
CA ARG A 31 -3.93 -9.83 8.08
C ARG A 31 -2.74 -9.00 8.55
N PHE A 32 -2.46 -7.88 7.87
CA PHE A 32 -1.26 -7.07 8.11
C PHE A 32 -1.53 -5.79 8.90
N GLY A 33 -2.80 -5.44 9.13
CA GLY A 33 -3.20 -4.28 9.92
C GLY A 33 -2.60 -2.99 9.37
N ASN A 34 -1.97 -2.21 10.26
CA ASN A 34 -1.39 -0.92 9.92
C ASN A 34 -0.15 -1.02 9.02
N ARG A 35 0.41 -2.23 8.84
CA ARG A 35 1.59 -2.43 7.98
C ARG A 35 1.24 -2.49 6.50
N PHE A 36 -0.03 -2.66 6.14
CA PHE A 36 -0.47 -2.70 4.75
C PHE A 36 -1.41 -1.55 4.42
N ALA A 37 -1.12 -0.84 3.32
CA ALA A 37 -2.00 0.20 2.80
C ALA A 37 -2.16 0.10 1.30
N VAL A 38 -3.39 0.32 0.82
CA VAL A 38 -3.68 0.46 -0.61
C VAL A 38 -3.34 1.88 -1.06
N VAL A 39 -2.29 2.01 -1.88
CA VAL A 39 -1.75 3.29 -2.36
C VAL A 39 -2.30 3.72 -3.71
N GLY A 40 -2.96 2.83 -4.44
CA GLY A 40 -3.54 3.16 -5.74
C GLY A 40 -4.55 2.13 -6.22
N ARG A 41 -5.52 2.60 -7.00
CA ARG A 41 -6.47 1.78 -7.75
C ARG A 41 -6.51 2.27 -9.18
N ARG A 42 -6.38 1.37 -10.14
CA ARG A 42 -6.41 1.71 -11.56
C ARG A 42 -7.25 0.69 -12.30
N ARG A 43 -8.14 1.17 -13.17
CA ARG A 43 -8.89 0.31 -14.08
C ARG A 43 -8.14 0.24 -15.41
N GLN A 44 -7.64 -0.94 -15.78
CA GLN A 44 -7.04 -1.17 -17.08
C GLN A 44 -8.14 -1.34 -18.13
N ARG A 45 -8.56 -0.23 -18.74
CA ARG A 45 -9.61 -0.21 -19.79
C ARG A 45 -9.32 -1.16 -20.96
N SER A 46 -8.06 -1.39 -21.29
CA SER A 46 -7.64 -2.28 -22.38
C SER A 46 -7.81 -3.77 -22.08
N ARG A 47 -7.89 -4.15 -20.80
CA ARG A 47 -7.99 -5.56 -20.37
C ARG A 47 -9.28 -5.88 -19.60
N GLY A 48 -10.13 -4.89 -19.35
CA GLY A 48 -11.31 -5.07 -18.50
C GLY A 48 -10.95 -5.53 -17.09
N ALA A 49 -9.77 -5.16 -16.61
CA ALA A 49 -9.21 -5.61 -15.34
C ALA A 49 -9.01 -4.43 -14.38
N ILE A 50 -9.13 -4.69 -13.09
CA ILE A 50 -8.72 -3.76 -12.04
C ILE A 50 -7.31 -4.12 -11.57
N GLU A 51 -6.56 -3.09 -11.22
CA GLU A 51 -5.27 -3.17 -10.57
C GLU A 51 -5.31 -2.39 -9.27
N VAL A 52 -4.96 -3.04 -8.16
CA VAL A 52 -4.81 -2.43 -6.85
C VAL A 52 -3.33 -2.48 -6.47
N GLU A 53 -2.74 -1.32 -6.22
CA GLU A 53 -1.36 -1.15 -5.78
C GLU A 53 -1.37 -0.93 -4.26
N GLY A 54 -0.64 -1.77 -3.53
CA GLY A 54 -0.49 -1.69 -2.08
C GLY A 54 0.97 -1.64 -1.65
N MET A 55 1.20 -1.09 -0.47
CA MET A 55 2.50 -1.03 0.20
C MET A 55 2.41 -1.85 1.49
N LEU A 56 3.32 -2.81 1.67
CA LEU A 56 3.49 -3.57 2.90
C LEU A 56 4.81 -3.19 3.56
N LEU A 57 4.76 -2.68 4.78
CA LEU A 57 5.95 -2.42 5.59
C LEU A 57 6.42 -3.72 6.24
N VAL A 58 7.68 -4.07 5.99
CA VAL A 58 8.32 -5.24 6.58
C VAL A 58 9.44 -4.74 7.49
N SER A 59 9.30 -4.98 8.79
CA SER A 59 10.37 -4.80 9.76
C SER A 59 11.05 -6.14 10.02
N VAL A 60 12.38 -6.13 10.11
CA VAL A 60 13.17 -7.34 10.45
C VAL A 60 13.06 -7.64 11.96
N THR A 61 12.58 -6.68 12.76
CA THR A 61 12.33 -6.80 14.19
C THR A 61 10.82 -6.75 14.44
N ALA A 62 10.27 -7.82 15.01
CA ALA A 62 8.85 -8.18 14.94
C ALA A 62 7.88 -7.35 15.83
N SER A 63 8.08 -6.04 16.02
CA SER A 63 7.19 -5.28 16.92
C SER A 63 7.00 -3.82 16.53
N GLU A 64 6.29 -3.53 15.44
CA GLU A 64 6.02 -2.13 15.05
C GLU A 64 4.67 -1.96 14.31
N ASP A 65 3.58 -1.74 15.07
CA ASP A 65 2.28 -1.31 14.51
C ASP A 65 2.08 0.22 14.52
N ALA A 66 2.84 0.95 15.35
CA ALA A 66 2.76 2.41 15.46
C ALA A 66 3.64 3.13 14.43
N GLY A 67 4.93 2.76 14.33
CA GLY A 67 5.84 3.35 13.35
C GLY A 67 5.44 3.08 11.89
N ALA A 68 4.68 2.01 11.66
CA ALA A 68 4.13 1.71 10.35
C ALA A 68 3.09 2.74 9.88
N ALA A 69 2.25 3.24 10.78
CA ALA A 69 1.27 4.28 10.45
C ALA A 69 1.97 5.61 10.14
N ASP A 70 2.95 6.02 10.95
CA ASP A 70 3.70 7.26 10.77
C ASP A 70 4.45 7.30 9.42
N LEU A 71 5.06 6.18 9.00
CA LEU A 71 5.74 6.12 7.71
C LEU A 71 4.77 6.16 6.52
N LEU A 72 3.61 5.53 6.63
CA LEU A 72 2.60 5.60 5.59
C LEU A 72 2.08 7.03 5.44
N ASP A 73 1.81 7.72 6.55
CA ASP A 73 1.38 9.12 6.53
C ASP A 73 2.42 10.02 5.88
N LEU A 74 3.71 9.83 6.15
CA LEU A 74 4.80 10.55 5.49
C LEU A 74 4.85 10.27 3.97
N LEU A 75 4.67 9.02 3.55
CA LEU A 75 4.65 8.65 2.13
C LEU A 75 3.44 9.26 1.40
N TYR A 76 2.27 9.30 2.04
CA TYR A 76 1.08 9.93 1.47
C TYR A 76 1.19 11.46 1.42
N ALA A 77 1.70 12.09 2.48
CA ALA A 77 1.93 13.53 2.52
C ALA A 77 2.87 13.95 1.37
N GLY A 78 4.02 13.28 1.24
CA GLY A 78 4.99 13.60 0.19
C GLY A 78 4.47 13.41 -1.24
N ARG A 79 3.59 12.42 -1.46
CA ARG A 79 2.97 12.19 -2.78
C ARG A 79 1.92 13.23 -3.14
N ALA A 80 1.15 13.73 -2.17
CA ALA A 80 0.18 14.80 -2.38
C ALA A 80 0.88 16.11 -2.80
N GLN A 81 2.02 16.43 -2.18
CA GLN A 81 2.83 17.60 -2.53
C GLN A 81 3.46 17.50 -3.92
N ALA A 82 3.94 16.31 -4.31
CA ALA A 82 4.47 16.10 -5.66
C ALA A 82 3.40 16.24 -6.75
N ALA A 83 2.16 15.82 -6.49
CA ALA A 83 1.04 16.01 -7.40
C ALA A 83 0.60 17.48 -7.50
N ALA A 84 0.63 18.22 -6.39
CA ALA A 84 0.30 19.65 -6.36
C ALA A 84 1.35 20.54 -7.04
N ALA A 85 2.63 20.15 -7.01
CA ALA A 85 3.71 20.87 -7.69
C ALA A 85 3.76 20.63 -9.22
N ALA A 86 3.03 19.63 -9.72
CA ALA A 86 2.98 19.27 -11.13
C ALA A 86 1.71 19.76 -11.86
N ALA A 87 0.85 20.52 -11.16
CA ALA A 87 -0.38 21.12 -11.67
C ALA A 87 -0.20 22.65 -11.85
#